data_AF-A0A2V6WVI8-F1
#
_entry.id   AF-A0A2V6WVI8-F1
#
_cell.length_a   1.000
_cell.length_b   1.000
_cell.length_c   1.000
_cell.angle_alpha   90.00
_cell.angle_beta   90.00
_cell.angle_gamma   90.00
#
_symmetry.space_group_name_H-M   'P 1'
#
loop_
_entity.id
_entity.type
_entity.pdbx_description
1 polymer ?
#
loop_
_entity_poly.entity_id
_entity_poly.type
_entity_poly.pdbx_seq_one_letter_code
_entity_poly.pdbx_strand_id
1 'polypeptide(L)'
;DQLLRKIVARTSEVMNAERSTLFVVDRKTEEIWSKVAEGAGLVEIRIPIGRGVAGVVAATGESINITDAYRDPRFDQTVDERTGYRTRTILCAPIHNAQGEVVGVAEVLNKKGDIFTREDEEFLSALAAQAFIALDNARLFEAVVYMRNYNESILRSMATGVVTVDPDGRVGSVNPAFEAIFGLQTNWATSPRVEQFLGASNESLIAQLRRCAAAGEAYKAYDLKYVLPTGDPISVNLSVVPLRDSKQNPMGIVAVAEDITKEQRLMSTLCRYVTREVAEYVLKDRDKLKLGGNRQEVSVLFCDIRGFTTLTEEYAPEDLVGLLNEYFSLMVREIFNQQGTLDKFIGDAVMAVFGAPITRADDPLRAVRAALGMRHALKAFNLRQTRAQKPTVETGIGICHGEAVSGNIGSEERMEFTVIGDPVNIASRLEGLTKVSDFKILIDETVFQRVKGEFECVFIGEEQVKGKRRLVKIYGIPDPLD
;
A
#
# COMPACT_ATOMS: atom_id res chain seq x y z
N ASP A 1 -3.99 32.59 24.42
CA ASP A 1 -3.22 33.48 25.33
C ASP A 1 -3.38 34.99 25.11
N GLN A 2 -3.28 35.54 23.89
CA GLN A 2 -3.43 36.99 23.69
C GLN A 2 -4.84 37.55 24.03
N LEU A 3 -5.90 36.78 23.78
CA LEU A 3 -7.27 37.18 24.10
C LEU A 3 -7.50 37.32 25.61
N LEU A 4 -7.05 36.33 26.39
CA LEU A 4 -7.18 36.31 27.85
C LEU A 4 -6.46 37.52 28.48
N ARG A 5 -5.27 37.88 27.99
CA ARG A 5 -4.55 39.09 28.44
C ARG A 5 -5.34 40.37 28.20
N LYS A 6 -5.98 40.50 27.02
CA LYS A 6 -6.80 41.68 26.70
C LYS A 6 -8.04 41.77 27.58
N ILE A 7 -8.68 40.64 27.85
CA ILE A 7 -9.84 40.55 28.75
C ILE A 7 -9.45 40.98 30.16
N VAL A 8 -8.38 40.41 30.72
CA VAL A 8 -7.87 40.74 32.06
C VAL A 8 -7.50 42.22 32.16
N ALA A 9 -6.73 42.75 31.21
CA ALA A 9 -6.36 44.17 31.22
C ALA A 9 -7.58 45.11 31.21
N ARG A 10 -8.56 44.83 30.34
CA ARG A 10 -9.81 45.61 30.28
C ARG A 10 -10.66 45.46 31.54
N THR A 11 -10.67 44.28 32.16
CA THR A 11 -11.41 44.04 33.41
C THR A 11 -10.89 44.94 34.52
N SER A 12 -9.56 45.02 34.71
CA SER A 12 -8.96 45.91 35.72
C SER A 12 -9.30 47.39 35.47
N GLU A 13 -9.28 47.83 34.21
CA GLU A 13 -9.60 49.21 33.83
C GLU A 13 -11.07 49.55 34.16
N VAL A 14 -12.01 48.71 33.73
CA VAL A 14 -13.44 48.98 33.90
C VAL A 14 -13.87 48.85 35.36
N MET A 15 -13.27 47.92 36.11
CA MET A 15 -13.52 47.75 37.55
C MET A 15 -12.87 48.84 38.41
N ASN A 16 -12.09 49.75 37.82
CA ASN A 16 -11.25 50.73 38.52
C ASN A 16 -10.36 50.09 39.59
N ALA A 17 -9.66 49.02 39.22
CA ALA A 17 -8.82 48.23 40.10
C ALA A 17 -7.35 48.19 39.63
N GLU A 18 -6.44 47.76 40.49
CA GLU A 18 -5.03 47.65 40.15
C GLU A 18 -4.70 46.40 39.34
N ARG A 19 -5.35 45.28 39.65
CA ARG A 19 -5.07 43.98 39.02
C ARG A 19 -6.35 43.17 38.91
N SER A 20 -6.42 42.30 37.92
CA SER A 20 -7.42 41.25 37.84
C SER A 20 -6.75 39.97 37.36
N THR A 21 -7.39 38.86 37.69
CA THR A 21 -6.95 37.51 37.34
C THR A 21 -8.18 36.72 36.90
N LEU A 22 -8.04 35.95 35.84
CA LEU A 22 -9.06 35.00 35.41
C LEU A 22 -8.53 33.59 35.64
N PHE A 23 -9.12 32.87 36.58
CA PHE A 23 -8.81 31.48 36.87
C PHE A 23 -9.73 30.54 36.10
N VAL A 24 -9.16 29.46 35.55
CA VAL A 24 -9.89 28.36 34.91
C VAL A 24 -9.93 27.19 35.87
N VAL A 25 -11.09 26.56 36.02
CA VAL A 25 -11.25 25.35 36.85
C VAL A 25 -10.74 24.13 36.09
N ASP A 26 -9.79 23.41 36.67
CA ASP A 26 -9.39 22.06 36.23
C ASP A 26 -9.96 21.02 37.19
N ARG A 27 -11.03 20.36 36.74
CA ARG A 27 -11.70 19.31 37.53
C ARG A 27 -10.91 18.01 37.61
N LYS A 28 -9.90 17.79 36.76
CA LYS A 28 -9.09 16.57 36.83
C LYS A 28 -8.09 16.62 37.97
N THR A 29 -7.54 17.81 38.23
CA THR A 29 -6.58 18.02 39.33
C THR A 29 -7.23 18.62 40.58
N GLU A 30 -8.52 18.97 40.52
CA GLU A 30 -9.24 19.69 41.58
C GLU A 30 -8.57 21.03 41.96
N GLU A 31 -8.08 21.74 40.95
CA GLU A 31 -7.38 23.02 41.09
C GLU A 31 -8.02 24.09 40.20
N ILE A 32 -7.88 25.35 40.61
CA ILE A 32 -8.03 26.49 39.71
C ILE A 32 -6.65 27.01 39.32
N TRP A 33 -6.51 27.45 38.07
CA TRP A 33 -5.22 27.95 37.59
C TRP A 33 -5.35 29.17 36.67
N SER A 34 -4.33 30.01 36.67
CA SER A 34 -4.23 31.18 35.78
C SER A 34 -2.79 31.44 35.36
N LYS A 35 -2.61 32.09 34.21
CA LYS A 35 -1.32 32.61 33.75
C LYS A 35 -1.33 34.12 33.82
N VAL A 36 -0.61 34.68 34.79
CA VAL A 36 -0.53 36.13 35.02
C VAL A 36 0.79 36.65 34.46
N ALA A 37 0.75 37.83 33.83
CA ALA A 37 1.96 38.51 33.36
C ALA A 37 2.60 39.26 34.53
N GLU A 38 3.89 39.01 34.78
CA GLU A 38 4.67 39.65 35.85
C GLU A 38 6.02 40.12 35.29
N GLY A 39 6.23 41.44 35.24
CA GLY A 39 7.43 42.03 34.62
C GLY A 39 7.60 41.60 33.15
N ALA A 40 8.70 40.91 32.84
CA ALA A 40 8.99 40.37 31.51
C ALA A 40 8.57 38.89 31.32
N GLY A 41 7.98 38.25 32.33
CA GLY A 41 7.69 36.80 32.36
C GLY A 41 6.21 36.46 32.53
N LEU A 42 5.90 35.17 32.36
CA LEU A 42 4.60 34.57 32.67
C LEU A 42 4.75 33.67 33.90
N VAL A 43 3.93 33.89 34.91
CA VAL A 43 3.86 33.02 36.10
C VAL A 43 2.53 32.29 36.09
N GLU A 44 2.59 30.97 36.26
CA GLU A 44 1.41 30.12 36.41
C GLU A 44 1.08 30.00 37.91
N ILE A 45 -0.14 30.39 38.26
CA ILE A 45 -0.67 30.28 39.62
C ILE A 45 -1.64 29.11 39.64
N ARG A 46 -1.48 28.19 40.59
CA ARG A 46 -2.39 27.06 40.83
C ARG A 46 -2.83 27.06 42.28
N ILE A 47 -4.13 26.93 42.50
CA ILE A 47 -4.75 26.96 43.82
C ILE A 47 -5.75 25.79 43.90
N PRO A 48 -5.67 24.91 44.91
CA PRO A 48 -6.66 23.86 45.11
C PRO A 48 -8.08 24.43 45.29
N ILE A 49 -9.09 23.76 44.72
CA ILE A 49 -10.50 24.12 44.93
C ILE A 49 -10.81 24.06 46.44
N GLY A 50 -11.51 25.06 46.95
CA GLY A 50 -11.82 25.23 48.38
C GLY A 50 -10.71 25.89 49.21
N ARG A 51 -9.53 26.17 48.64
CA ARG A 51 -8.43 26.86 49.33
C ARG A 51 -8.21 28.27 48.76
N GLY A 52 -7.90 29.24 49.61
CA GLY A 52 -7.76 30.63 49.18
C GLY A 52 -9.10 31.27 48.82
N VAL A 53 -9.14 32.59 48.65
CA VAL A 53 -10.39 33.31 48.33
C VAL A 53 -10.98 32.81 47.01
N ALA A 54 -10.19 32.79 45.93
CA ALA A 54 -10.64 32.33 44.62
C ALA A 54 -11.02 30.84 44.61
N GLY A 55 -10.31 29.97 45.35
CA GLY A 55 -10.65 28.54 45.41
C GLY A 55 -11.93 28.28 46.19
N VAL A 56 -12.24 29.06 47.24
CA VAL A 56 -13.54 28.98 47.93
C VAL A 56 -14.68 29.42 47.01
N VAL A 57 -14.50 30.49 46.23
CA VAL A 57 -15.49 30.88 45.20
C VAL A 57 -15.70 29.76 44.18
N ALA A 58 -14.63 29.10 43.74
CA ALA A 58 -14.73 27.96 42.82
C ALA A 58 -15.51 26.78 43.41
N ALA A 59 -15.41 26.54 44.72
CA ALA A 59 -16.09 25.46 45.41
C ALA A 59 -17.56 25.76 45.72
N THR A 60 -17.85 27.01 46.09
CA THR A 60 -19.16 27.43 46.59
C THR A 60 -20.08 27.96 45.48
N GLY A 61 -19.51 28.55 44.42
CA GLY A 61 -20.28 29.27 43.42
C GLY A 61 -20.85 30.60 43.92
N GLU A 62 -20.35 31.13 45.04
CA GLU A 62 -20.78 32.40 45.62
C GLU A 62 -19.68 33.46 45.49
N SER A 63 -20.05 34.69 45.12
CA SER A 63 -19.12 35.81 45.07
C SER A 63 -18.62 36.18 46.47
N ILE A 64 -17.34 36.55 46.58
CA ILE A 64 -16.72 37.00 47.83
C ILE A 64 -16.13 38.39 47.62
N ASN A 65 -16.54 39.33 48.48
CA ASN A 65 -16.03 40.69 48.53
C ASN A 65 -15.36 40.95 49.89
N ILE A 66 -14.06 41.20 49.88
CA ILE A 66 -13.22 41.42 51.06
C ILE A 66 -12.70 42.85 51.03
N THR A 67 -12.98 43.58 52.10
CA THR A 67 -12.58 44.98 52.29
C THR A 67 -11.21 45.14 52.95
N ASP A 68 -10.70 44.09 53.60
CA ASP A 68 -9.33 44.00 54.13
C ASP A 68 -8.79 42.57 54.05
N ALA A 69 -7.94 42.32 53.05
CA ALA A 69 -7.40 41.00 52.74
C ALA A 69 -6.65 40.36 53.92
N TYR A 70 -5.88 41.14 54.69
CA TYR A 70 -5.04 40.60 55.77
C TYR A 70 -5.82 40.27 57.03
N ARG A 71 -7.09 40.68 57.10
CA ARG A 71 -8.02 40.31 58.18
C ARG A 71 -8.90 39.11 57.84
N ASP A 72 -8.90 38.66 56.59
CA ASP A 72 -9.69 37.51 56.15
C ASP A 72 -8.89 36.21 56.30
N PRO A 73 -9.37 35.20 57.06
CA PRO A 73 -8.64 33.96 57.28
C PRO A 73 -8.49 33.09 56.01
N ARG A 74 -9.25 33.38 54.94
CA ARG A 74 -9.16 32.66 53.66
C ARG A 74 -8.07 33.22 52.75
N PHE A 75 -7.50 34.39 53.05
CA PHE A 75 -6.47 35.01 52.23
C PHE A 75 -5.09 34.37 52.49
N ASP A 76 -4.46 33.87 51.43
CA ASP A 76 -3.12 33.28 51.49
C ASP A 76 -2.06 34.35 51.14
N GLN A 77 -1.28 34.76 52.12
CA GLN A 77 -0.29 35.84 52.01
C GLN A 77 0.99 35.43 51.28
N THR A 78 1.20 34.12 51.04
CA THR A 78 2.45 33.61 50.45
C THR A 78 2.72 34.17 49.05
N VAL A 79 1.68 34.52 48.29
CA VAL A 79 1.80 35.12 46.96
C VAL A 79 2.23 36.58 47.05
N ASP A 80 1.67 37.36 47.98
CA ASP A 80 2.07 38.74 48.27
C ASP A 80 3.55 38.79 48.72
N GLU A 81 3.95 37.90 49.64
CA GLU A 81 5.31 37.80 50.17
C GLU A 81 6.35 37.49 49.07
N ARG A 82 6.00 36.62 48.12
CA ARG A 82 6.87 36.23 47.00
C ARG A 82 6.99 37.30 45.92
N THR A 83 5.92 38.04 45.67
CA THR A 83 5.82 38.99 44.54
C THR A 83 6.13 40.42 44.96
N GLY A 84 6.14 40.71 46.27
CA GLY A 84 6.21 42.07 46.81
C GLY A 84 4.94 42.90 46.54
N TYR A 85 3.89 42.28 46.00
CA TYR A 85 2.58 42.92 45.81
C TYR A 85 1.82 42.94 47.14
N ARG A 86 1.07 44.02 47.40
CA ARG A 86 0.25 44.14 48.61
C ARG A 86 -1.22 44.14 48.23
N THR A 87 -1.91 43.07 48.59
CA THR A 87 -3.37 42.96 48.43
C THR A 87 -4.08 43.61 49.61
N ARG A 88 -5.05 44.48 49.31
CA ARG A 88 -5.84 45.29 50.25
C ARG A 88 -7.31 44.92 50.18
N THR A 89 -7.90 44.99 48.99
CA THR A 89 -9.30 44.59 48.75
C THR A 89 -9.33 43.50 47.69
N ILE A 90 -10.29 42.58 47.81
CA ILE A 90 -10.45 41.44 46.89
C ILE A 90 -11.93 41.33 46.53
N LEU A 91 -12.22 41.26 45.24
CA LEU A 91 -13.53 40.88 44.75
C LEU A 91 -13.37 39.66 43.82
N CYS A 92 -13.98 38.55 44.21
CA CYS A 92 -14.00 37.31 43.44
C CYS A 92 -15.43 36.96 43.04
N ALA A 93 -15.65 36.71 41.75
CA ALA A 93 -16.93 36.26 41.22
C ALA A 93 -16.77 34.92 40.45
N PRO A 94 -17.69 33.97 40.64
CA PRO A 94 -17.70 32.72 39.90
C PRO A 94 -18.17 32.94 38.47
N ILE A 95 -17.69 32.08 37.57
CA ILE A 95 -18.13 32.02 36.18
C ILE A 95 -18.87 30.72 35.99
N HIS A 96 -20.12 30.80 35.55
CA HIS A 96 -20.97 29.66 35.31
C HIS A 96 -21.07 29.32 33.82
N ASN A 97 -21.11 28.03 33.49
CA ASN A 97 -21.53 27.58 32.17
C ASN A 97 -23.07 27.58 32.04
N ALA A 98 -23.58 27.22 30.86
CA ALA A 98 -25.03 27.15 30.60
C ALA A 98 -25.76 26.12 31.47
N GLN A 99 -25.04 25.18 32.09
CA GLN A 99 -25.56 24.16 33.00
C GLN A 99 -25.54 24.62 34.47
N GLY A 100 -25.08 25.84 34.75
CA GLY A 100 -24.98 26.40 36.10
C GLY A 100 -23.75 25.95 36.89
N GLU A 101 -22.79 25.30 36.23
CA GLU A 101 -21.58 24.83 36.88
C GLU A 101 -20.48 25.89 36.89
N VAL A 102 -19.72 25.99 37.99
CA VAL A 102 -18.54 26.87 38.05
C VAL A 102 -17.41 26.33 37.17
N VAL A 103 -17.02 27.12 36.18
CA VAL A 103 -15.99 26.80 35.16
C VAL A 103 -14.78 27.73 35.22
N GLY A 104 -14.90 28.83 35.97
CA GLY A 104 -13.81 29.77 36.22
C GLY A 104 -14.14 30.71 37.38
N VAL A 105 -13.15 31.51 37.76
CA VAL A 105 -13.29 32.56 38.78
C VAL A 105 -12.60 33.83 38.27
N ALA A 106 -13.32 34.95 38.27
CA ALA A 106 -12.75 36.26 38.03
C ALA A 106 -12.41 36.91 39.37
N GLU A 107 -11.16 37.28 39.54
CA GLU A 107 -10.66 37.98 40.72
C GLU A 107 -10.20 39.37 40.33
N VAL A 108 -10.51 40.35 41.17
CA VAL A 108 -10.09 41.74 41.01
C VAL A 108 -9.53 42.22 42.35
N LEU A 109 -8.33 42.79 42.29
CA LEU A 109 -7.55 43.19 43.46
C LEU A 109 -7.37 44.70 43.51
N ASN A 110 -7.47 45.24 44.72
CA ASN A 110 -7.22 46.65 45.06
C ASN A 110 -8.04 47.64 44.23
N LYS A 111 -9.26 47.93 44.70
CA LYS A 111 -10.07 49.03 44.15
C LYS A 111 -9.32 50.35 44.37
N LYS A 112 -9.23 51.17 43.32
CA LYS A 112 -8.51 52.44 43.38
C LYS A 112 -9.36 53.49 44.10
N GLY A 113 -8.92 53.88 45.29
CA GLY A 113 -9.48 54.99 46.06
C GLY A 113 -10.70 54.66 46.91
N ASP A 114 -11.15 53.40 46.98
CA ASP A 114 -12.31 52.96 47.78
C ASP A 114 -12.32 51.41 48.00
N ILE A 115 -13.42 50.86 48.52
CA ILE A 115 -13.75 49.42 48.56
C ILE A 115 -14.69 49.01 47.40
N PHE A 116 -14.80 47.72 47.11
CA PHE A 116 -15.75 47.22 46.10
C PHE A 116 -17.19 47.27 46.61
N THR A 117 -18.11 47.72 45.76
CA THR A 117 -19.54 47.84 46.08
C THR A 117 -20.35 46.63 45.59
N ARG A 118 -21.63 46.57 45.95
CA ARG A 118 -22.56 45.57 45.39
C ARG A 118 -22.75 45.73 43.87
N GLU A 119 -22.69 46.96 43.36
CA GLU A 119 -22.73 47.21 41.91
C GLU A 119 -21.48 46.64 41.23
N ASP A 120 -20.30 46.72 41.87
CA ASP A 120 -19.07 46.08 41.39
C ASP A 120 -19.20 44.54 41.35
N GLU A 121 -19.86 43.93 42.34
CA GLU A 121 -20.12 42.48 42.37
C GLU A 121 -20.97 42.03 41.18
N GLU A 122 -22.09 42.71 40.94
CA GLU A 122 -23.00 42.42 39.82
C GLU A 122 -22.31 42.64 38.48
N PHE A 123 -21.53 43.72 38.36
CA PHE A 123 -20.81 44.05 37.14
C PHE A 123 -19.68 43.07 36.83
N LEU A 124 -18.87 42.67 37.84
CA LEU A 124 -17.83 41.67 37.65
C LEU A 124 -18.42 40.33 37.23
N SER A 125 -19.52 39.89 37.85
CA SER A 125 -20.19 38.65 37.50
C SER A 125 -20.65 38.64 36.03
N ALA A 126 -21.23 39.75 35.56
CA ALA A 126 -21.68 39.87 34.16
C ALA A 126 -20.50 39.86 33.18
N LEU A 127 -19.43 40.61 33.49
CA LEU A 127 -18.24 40.68 32.65
C LEU A 127 -17.52 39.33 32.57
N ALA A 128 -17.41 38.63 33.70
CA ALA A 128 -16.76 37.33 33.81
C ALA A 128 -17.51 36.26 33.00
N ALA A 129 -18.85 36.25 33.04
CA ALA A 129 -19.66 35.36 32.21
C ALA A 129 -19.43 35.59 30.70
N GLN A 130 -19.42 36.86 30.25
CA GLN A 130 -19.22 37.19 28.84
C GLN A 130 -17.80 36.83 28.35
N ALA A 131 -16.79 37.07 29.19
CA ALA A 131 -15.40 36.73 28.91
C ALA A 131 -15.19 35.22 28.72
N PHE A 132 -15.84 34.41 29.55
CA PHE A 132 -15.72 32.97 29.48
C PHE A 132 -16.37 32.39 28.21
N ILE A 133 -17.58 32.84 27.85
CA ILE A 133 -18.24 32.41 26.61
C ILE A 133 -17.35 32.69 25.39
N ALA A 134 -16.73 33.87 25.34
CA ALA A 134 -15.82 34.23 24.26
C ALA A 134 -14.56 33.34 24.23
N LEU A 135 -14.00 33.01 25.39
CA LEU A 135 -12.82 32.14 25.50
C LEU A 135 -13.13 30.70 25.11
N ASP A 136 -14.27 30.16 25.53
CA ASP A 136 -14.70 28.80 25.21
C ASP A 136 -15.00 28.64 23.71
N ASN A 137 -15.71 29.60 23.11
CA ASN A 137 -15.94 29.64 21.67
C ASN A 137 -14.63 29.70 20.87
N ALA A 138 -13.66 30.51 21.31
CA ALA A 138 -12.36 30.60 20.66
C ALA A 138 -11.60 29.26 20.71
N ARG A 139 -11.63 28.57 21.86
CA ARG A 139 -10.99 27.27 22.03
C ARG A 139 -11.65 26.18 21.17
N LEU A 140 -12.98 26.14 21.14
CA LEU A 140 -13.72 25.21 20.28
C LEU A 140 -13.41 25.46 18.80
N PHE A 141 -13.35 26.72 18.38
CA PHE A 141 -12.99 27.08 17.02
C PHE A 141 -11.55 26.65 16.67
N GLU A 142 -10.57 26.90 17.55
CA GLU A 142 -9.20 26.43 17.37
C GLU A 142 -9.12 24.91 17.24
N ALA A 143 -9.87 24.16 18.08
CA ALA A 143 -9.91 22.71 18.01
C ALA A 143 -10.49 22.20 16.68
N VAL A 144 -11.55 22.84 16.18
CA VAL A 144 -12.15 22.52 14.86
C VAL A 144 -11.15 22.78 13.73
N VAL A 145 -10.46 23.92 13.74
CA VAL A 145 -9.44 24.25 12.74
C VAL A 145 -8.27 23.27 12.80
N TYR A 146 -7.80 22.92 14.00
CA TYR A 146 -6.75 21.92 14.19
C TYR A 146 -7.16 20.57 13.60
N MET A 147 -8.35 20.06 13.95
CA MET A 147 -8.87 18.79 13.44
C MET A 147 -8.99 18.80 11.92
N ARG A 148 -9.45 19.91 11.34
CA ARG A 148 -9.54 20.08 9.88
C ARG A 148 -8.16 19.98 9.23
N ASN A 149 -7.18 20.73 9.71
CA ASN A 149 -5.82 20.74 9.15
C ASN A 149 -5.14 19.37 9.31
N TYR A 150 -5.37 18.69 10.43
CA TYR A 150 -4.90 17.33 10.67
C TYR A 150 -5.48 16.34 9.64
N ASN A 151 -6.80 16.36 9.40
CA ASN A 151 -7.45 15.51 8.40
C ASN A 151 -6.97 15.81 6.96
N GLU A 152 -6.81 17.09 6.60
CA GLU A 152 -6.27 17.48 5.30
C GLU A 152 -4.82 16.99 5.12
N SER A 153 -4.00 17.01 6.19
CA SER A 153 -2.63 16.49 6.17
C SER A 153 -2.57 14.98 5.98
N ILE A 154 -3.50 14.24 6.61
CA ILE A 154 -3.64 12.79 6.37
C ILE A 154 -3.95 12.55 4.90
N LEU A 155 -5.01 13.17 4.37
CA LEU A 155 -5.42 12.96 2.98
C LEU A 155 -4.28 13.25 2.00
N ARG A 156 -3.54 14.34 2.22
CA ARG A 156 -2.38 14.73 1.37
C ARG A 156 -1.18 13.78 1.47
N SER A 157 -0.98 13.11 2.59
CA SER A 157 0.16 12.20 2.80
C SER A 157 -0.11 10.74 2.43
N MET A 158 -1.37 10.38 2.19
CA MET A 158 -1.73 9.04 1.71
C MET A 158 -1.16 8.77 0.31
N ALA A 159 -0.52 7.61 0.14
CA ALA A 159 -0.04 7.14 -1.15
C ALA A 159 -1.17 6.60 -2.06
N THR A 160 -2.27 6.14 -1.46
CA THR A 160 -3.46 5.71 -2.17
C THR A 160 -4.29 6.92 -2.60
N GLY A 161 -4.84 6.88 -3.81
CA GLY A 161 -5.73 7.92 -4.29
C GLY A 161 -7.05 7.91 -3.54
N VAL A 162 -7.53 9.07 -3.10
CA VAL A 162 -8.82 9.27 -2.45
C VAL A 162 -9.54 10.45 -3.11
N VAL A 163 -10.80 10.24 -3.47
CA VAL A 163 -11.71 11.30 -3.91
C VAL A 163 -13.06 11.15 -3.22
N THR A 164 -13.69 12.26 -2.87
CA THR A 164 -15.06 12.30 -2.37
C THR A 164 -15.96 12.99 -3.38
N VAL A 165 -17.15 12.46 -3.58
CA VAL A 165 -18.18 13.03 -4.46
C VAL A 165 -19.44 13.24 -3.63
N ASP A 166 -20.05 14.40 -3.73
CA ASP A 166 -21.29 14.73 -3.04
C ASP A 166 -22.52 14.02 -3.66
N PRO A 167 -23.71 14.09 -3.05
CA PRO A 167 -24.92 13.45 -3.60
C PRO A 167 -25.34 13.97 -4.99
N ASP A 168 -24.93 15.18 -5.36
CA ASP A 168 -25.22 15.81 -6.65
C ASP A 168 -24.20 15.44 -7.74
N GLY A 169 -23.22 14.59 -7.41
CA GLY A 169 -22.21 14.10 -8.34
C GLY A 169 -21.04 15.06 -8.54
N ARG A 170 -20.82 16.02 -7.64
CA ARG A 170 -19.68 16.95 -7.69
C ARG A 170 -18.55 16.49 -6.80
N VAL A 171 -17.31 16.69 -7.27
CA VAL A 171 -16.11 16.37 -6.51
C VAL A 171 -15.98 17.34 -5.32
N GLY A 172 -15.97 16.78 -4.11
CA GLY A 172 -15.83 17.53 -2.86
C GLY A 172 -14.38 17.71 -2.45
N SER A 173 -13.64 16.61 -2.33
CA SER A 173 -12.22 16.62 -1.98
C SER A 173 -11.47 15.56 -2.78
N VAL A 174 -10.22 15.85 -3.11
CA VAL A 174 -9.32 14.94 -3.82
C VAL A 174 -7.93 15.08 -3.22
N ASN A 175 -7.22 13.97 -3.06
CA ASN A 175 -5.83 14.02 -2.63
C ASN A 175 -4.85 13.99 -3.82
N PRO A 176 -3.59 14.44 -3.62
CA PRO A 176 -2.59 14.48 -4.69
C PRO A 176 -2.30 13.11 -5.32
N ALA A 177 -2.41 12.02 -4.56
CA ALA A 177 -2.23 10.67 -5.07
C ALA A 177 -3.30 10.31 -6.11
N PHE A 178 -4.57 10.67 -5.88
CA PHE A 178 -5.63 10.42 -6.85
C PHE A 178 -5.41 11.23 -8.13
N GLU A 179 -5.03 12.50 -8.00
CA GLU A 179 -4.70 13.34 -9.16
C GLU A 179 -3.55 12.75 -9.98
N ALA A 180 -2.50 12.28 -9.31
CA ALA A 180 -1.35 11.65 -9.96
C ALA A 180 -1.70 10.33 -10.66
N ILE A 181 -2.48 9.46 -10.01
CA ILE A 181 -2.91 8.16 -10.59
C ILE A 181 -3.73 8.39 -11.85
N PHE A 182 -4.69 9.32 -11.82
CA PHE A 182 -5.62 9.54 -12.93
C PHE A 182 -5.19 10.64 -13.92
N GLY A 183 -4.00 11.24 -13.73
CA GLY A 183 -3.44 12.26 -14.62
C GLY A 183 -4.25 13.55 -14.68
N LEU A 184 -4.80 13.98 -13.55
CA LEU A 184 -5.74 15.11 -13.45
C LEU A 184 -5.01 16.42 -13.09
N GLN A 185 -5.53 17.57 -13.55
CA GLN A 185 -4.95 18.88 -13.27
C GLN A 185 -5.30 19.40 -11.86
N THR A 186 -4.32 20.03 -11.21
CA THR A 186 -4.31 20.44 -9.79
C THR A 186 -5.14 21.70 -9.46
N ASN A 187 -5.74 22.38 -10.45
CA ASN A 187 -6.34 23.70 -10.25
C ASN A 187 -7.83 23.73 -10.63
N TRP A 188 -8.65 23.08 -9.81
CA TRP A 188 -10.10 23.15 -9.92
C TRP A 188 -10.63 24.38 -9.16
N ALA A 189 -10.95 25.45 -9.88
CA ALA A 189 -11.55 26.65 -9.27
C ALA A 189 -13.01 26.44 -8.83
N THR A 190 -13.65 25.35 -9.29
CA THR A 190 -15.04 25.00 -9.03
C THR A 190 -15.12 23.48 -8.87
N SER A 191 -15.83 22.97 -7.85
CA SER A 191 -16.10 21.54 -7.66
C SER A 191 -16.71 20.93 -8.93
N PRO A 192 -15.92 20.25 -9.78
CA PRO A 192 -16.39 19.78 -11.07
C PRO A 192 -17.33 18.60 -10.89
N ARG A 193 -18.17 18.35 -11.88
CA ARG A 193 -18.94 17.11 -11.93
C ARG A 193 -18.03 15.93 -12.22
N VAL A 194 -18.34 14.77 -11.64
CA VAL A 194 -17.50 13.55 -11.75
C VAL A 194 -17.30 13.10 -13.22
N GLU A 195 -18.27 13.37 -14.10
CA GLU A 195 -18.16 13.07 -15.54
C GLU A 195 -17.06 13.88 -16.23
N GLN A 196 -16.98 15.17 -15.88
CA GLN A 196 -15.95 16.06 -16.43
C GLN A 196 -14.59 15.74 -15.81
N PHE A 197 -14.59 15.26 -14.58
CA PHE A 197 -13.38 14.94 -13.83
C PHE A 197 -12.70 13.65 -14.31
N LEU A 198 -13.46 12.60 -14.63
CA LEU A 198 -12.93 11.30 -15.08
C LEU A 198 -12.88 11.14 -16.61
N GLY A 199 -13.45 12.07 -17.37
CA GLY A 199 -13.46 12.06 -18.83
C GLY A 199 -14.45 11.06 -19.45
N ALA A 200 -14.89 11.36 -20.67
CA ALA A 200 -15.93 10.60 -21.37
C ALA A 200 -15.50 9.16 -21.73
N SER A 201 -14.20 8.88 -21.88
CA SER A 201 -13.70 7.54 -22.18
C SER A 201 -13.94 6.51 -21.06
N ASN A 202 -14.38 6.96 -19.88
CA ASN A 202 -14.54 6.14 -18.68
C ASN A 202 -16.01 6.01 -18.23
N GLU A 203 -16.97 6.04 -19.18
CA GLU A 203 -18.42 5.97 -18.92
C GLU A 203 -18.87 4.84 -17.99
N SER A 204 -18.29 3.64 -18.16
CA SER A 204 -18.64 2.47 -17.32
C SER A 204 -18.36 2.74 -15.84
N LEU A 205 -17.19 3.32 -15.52
CA LEU A 205 -16.81 3.70 -14.17
C LEU A 205 -17.76 4.78 -13.63
N ILE A 206 -18.03 5.81 -14.42
CA ILE A 206 -18.92 6.91 -14.01
C ILE A 206 -20.32 6.39 -13.69
N ALA A 207 -20.84 5.46 -14.48
CA ALA A 207 -22.13 4.81 -14.22
C ALA A 207 -22.15 4.00 -12.92
N GLN A 208 -21.02 3.41 -12.52
CA GLN A 208 -20.91 2.70 -11.23
C GLN A 208 -20.86 3.67 -10.05
N LEU A 209 -20.13 4.79 -10.16
CA LEU A 209 -20.09 5.83 -9.13
C LEU A 209 -21.49 6.39 -8.86
N ARG A 210 -22.25 6.70 -9.92
CA ARG A 210 -23.65 7.16 -9.79
C ARG A 210 -24.55 6.12 -9.11
N ARG A 211 -24.40 4.84 -9.47
CA ARG A 211 -25.16 3.75 -8.82
C ARG A 211 -24.83 3.63 -7.35
N CYS A 212 -23.55 3.72 -6.96
CA CYS A 212 -23.17 3.70 -5.54
C CYS A 212 -23.76 4.88 -4.77
N ALA A 213 -23.73 6.07 -5.36
CA ALA A 213 -24.28 7.27 -4.74
C ALA A 213 -25.81 7.19 -4.57
N ALA A 214 -26.53 6.62 -5.53
CA ALA A 214 -27.99 6.52 -5.50
C ALA A 214 -28.51 5.32 -4.68
N ALA A 215 -27.91 4.13 -4.85
CA ALA A 215 -28.35 2.90 -4.20
C ALA A 215 -27.77 2.74 -2.78
N GLY A 216 -26.67 3.44 -2.47
CA GLY A 216 -26.00 3.30 -1.19
C GLY A 216 -25.33 1.93 -1.00
N GLU A 217 -24.97 1.27 -2.09
CA GLU A 217 -24.23 0.01 -2.11
C GLU A 217 -22.75 0.27 -2.43
N ALA A 218 -21.86 -0.47 -1.79
CA ALA A 218 -20.42 -0.37 -2.04
C ALA A 218 -20.04 -1.09 -3.35
N TYR A 219 -19.08 -0.55 -4.09
CA TYR A 219 -18.56 -1.13 -5.33
C TYR A 219 -17.06 -1.36 -5.23
N LYS A 220 -16.61 -2.52 -5.69
CA LYS A 220 -15.19 -2.85 -5.79
C LYS A 220 -14.86 -3.35 -7.19
N ALA A 221 -13.81 -2.81 -7.77
CA ALA A 221 -13.24 -3.25 -9.04
C ALA A 221 -11.77 -3.57 -8.87
N TYR A 222 -11.36 -4.73 -9.36
CA TYR A 222 -9.96 -5.15 -9.44
C TYR A 222 -9.51 -5.10 -10.89
N ASP A 223 -8.29 -4.61 -11.13
CA ASP A 223 -7.75 -4.42 -12.48
C ASP A 223 -8.67 -3.64 -13.42
N LEU A 224 -9.29 -2.57 -12.89
CA LEU A 224 -10.08 -1.67 -13.71
C LEU A 224 -9.16 -0.94 -14.69
N LYS A 225 -9.44 -1.07 -15.99
CA LYS A 225 -8.76 -0.29 -17.02
C LYS A 225 -9.35 1.11 -17.06
N TYR A 226 -8.50 2.10 -16.81
CA TYR A 226 -8.83 3.52 -16.94
C TYR A 226 -8.01 4.13 -18.05
N VAL A 227 -8.62 4.98 -18.87
CA VAL A 227 -7.93 5.72 -19.94
C VAL A 227 -7.61 7.12 -19.44
N LEU A 228 -6.32 7.43 -19.34
CA LEU A 228 -5.83 8.75 -18.95
C LEU A 228 -6.25 9.83 -19.97
N PRO A 229 -6.26 11.11 -19.58
CA PRO A 229 -6.47 12.21 -20.52
C PRO A 229 -5.47 12.24 -21.69
N THR A 230 -4.28 11.65 -21.52
CA THR A 230 -3.28 11.48 -22.59
C THR A 230 -3.65 10.39 -23.60
N GLY A 231 -4.62 9.54 -23.28
CA GLY A 231 -5.01 8.35 -24.04
C GLY A 231 -4.37 7.05 -23.56
N ASP A 232 -3.40 7.11 -22.65
CA ASP A 232 -2.71 5.91 -22.15
C ASP A 232 -3.59 5.10 -21.18
N PRO A 233 -3.65 3.77 -21.33
CA PRO A 233 -4.37 2.92 -20.38
C PRO A 233 -3.53 2.65 -19.12
N ILE A 234 -4.19 2.75 -17.97
CA ILE A 234 -3.68 2.35 -16.66
C ILE A 234 -4.57 1.27 -16.04
N SER A 235 -4.03 0.57 -15.05
CA SER A 235 -4.73 -0.50 -14.31
C SER A 235 -4.86 -0.09 -12.85
N VAL A 236 -6.08 -0.03 -12.33
CA VAL A 236 -6.37 0.52 -11.01
C VAL A 236 -7.27 -0.43 -10.22
N ASN A 237 -6.97 -0.64 -8.94
CA ASN A 237 -7.92 -1.19 -8.00
C ASN A 237 -8.75 -0.05 -7.41
N LEU A 238 -10.08 -0.17 -7.48
CA LEU A 238 -10.99 0.88 -7.04
C LEU A 238 -12.01 0.33 -6.02
N SER A 239 -12.14 1.01 -4.88
CA SER A 239 -13.17 0.75 -3.89
C SER A 239 -13.99 2.01 -3.65
N VAL A 240 -15.31 1.92 -3.84
CA VAL A 240 -16.24 3.02 -3.71
C VAL A 240 -17.22 2.69 -2.58
N VAL A 241 -17.33 3.59 -1.62
CA VAL A 241 -18.15 3.40 -0.42
C VAL A 241 -19.06 4.62 -0.24
N PRO A 242 -20.37 4.44 -0.01
CA PRO A 242 -21.26 5.55 0.29
C PRO A 242 -20.95 6.18 1.66
N LEU A 243 -20.96 7.50 1.70
CA LEU A 243 -20.89 8.28 2.93
C LEU A 243 -22.30 8.55 3.46
N ARG A 244 -22.47 8.40 4.77
CA ARG A 244 -23.72 8.71 5.47
C ARG A 244 -23.46 9.56 6.71
N ASP A 245 -24.38 10.44 7.04
CA ASP A 245 -24.32 11.22 8.28
C ASP A 245 -24.72 10.36 9.50
N SER A 246 -24.69 10.95 10.69
CA SER A 246 -25.10 10.29 11.95
C SER A 246 -26.58 9.87 11.97
N LYS A 247 -27.39 10.38 11.04
CA LYS A 247 -28.82 10.09 10.87
C LYS A 247 -29.09 9.16 9.67
N GLN A 248 -28.04 8.55 9.08
CA GLN A 248 -28.10 7.66 7.91
C GLN A 248 -28.47 8.34 6.57
N ASN A 249 -28.49 9.66 6.50
CA ASN A 249 -28.73 10.38 5.25
C ASN A 249 -27.51 10.28 4.32
N PRO A 250 -27.71 10.15 2.99
CA PRO A 250 -26.62 10.09 2.04
C PRO A 250 -25.85 11.42 2.00
N MET A 251 -24.54 11.34 2.23
CA MET A 251 -23.60 12.47 2.11
C MET A 251 -22.77 12.40 0.82
N GLY A 252 -22.93 11.35 0.03
CA GLY A 252 -22.20 11.13 -1.21
C GLY A 252 -21.44 9.81 -1.19
N ILE A 253 -20.26 9.78 -1.79
CA ILE A 253 -19.38 8.60 -1.87
C ILE A 253 -17.91 8.99 -1.63
N VAL A 254 -17.13 8.03 -1.13
CA VAL A 254 -15.67 8.05 -1.15
C VAL A 254 -15.22 6.97 -2.13
N ALA A 255 -14.32 7.32 -3.05
CA ALA A 255 -13.62 6.36 -3.88
C ALA A 255 -12.14 6.35 -3.53
N VAL A 256 -11.61 5.14 -3.29
CA VAL A 256 -10.22 4.86 -2.98
C VAL A 256 -9.62 4.08 -4.15
N ALA A 257 -8.49 4.54 -4.67
CA ALA A 257 -7.86 4.03 -5.87
C ALA A 257 -6.38 3.71 -5.64
N GLU A 258 -5.96 2.54 -6.09
CA GLU A 258 -4.56 2.09 -6.04
C GLU A 258 -4.08 1.76 -7.46
N ASP A 259 -3.00 2.41 -7.90
CA ASP A 259 -2.39 2.14 -9.20
C ASP A 259 -1.60 0.83 -9.14
N ILE A 260 -2.00 -0.13 -9.96
CA ILE A 260 -1.35 -1.44 -10.11
C ILE A 260 -0.73 -1.61 -11.50
N THR A 261 -0.56 -0.52 -12.25
CA THR A 261 -0.09 -0.56 -13.64
C THR A 261 1.31 -1.16 -13.74
N LYS A 262 2.21 -0.83 -12.83
CA LYS A 262 3.58 -1.37 -12.81
C LYS A 262 3.58 -2.88 -12.53
N GLU A 263 2.79 -3.30 -11.55
CA GLU A 263 2.59 -4.68 -11.14
C GLU A 263 2.00 -5.51 -12.28
N GLN A 264 0.96 -5.00 -12.97
CA GLN A 264 0.35 -5.65 -14.11
C GLN A 264 1.29 -5.76 -15.31
N ARG A 265 2.08 -4.72 -15.61
CA ARG A 265 3.09 -4.76 -16.69
C ARG A 265 4.20 -5.76 -16.40
N LEU A 266 4.65 -5.84 -15.14
CA LEU A 266 5.65 -6.82 -14.73
C LEU A 266 5.06 -8.24 -14.79
N MET A 267 3.84 -8.44 -14.28
CA MET A 267 3.12 -9.71 -14.34
C MET A 267 2.94 -10.19 -15.79
N SER A 268 2.50 -9.31 -16.68
CA SER A 268 2.34 -9.63 -18.11
C SER A 268 3.66 -9.98 -18.78
N THR A 269 4.76 -9.29 -18.44
CA THR A 269 6.09 -9.60 -18.96
C THR A 269 6.57 -10.96 -18.46
N LEU A 270 6.41 -11.25 -17.17
CA LEU A 270 6.82 -12.53 -16.58
C LEU A 270 6.00 -13.70 -17.17
N CYS A 271 4.69 -13.56 -17.32
CA CYS A 271 3.82 -14.60 -17.88
C CYS A 271 4.16 -15.00 -19.33
N ARG A 272 5.00 -14.23 -20.04
CA ARG A 272 5.51 -14.65 -21.37
C ARG A 272 6.55 -15.76 -21.28
N TYR A 273 7.22 -15.89 -20.14
CA TYR A 273 8.34 -16.81 -19.93
C TYR A 273 8.03 -17.89 -18.89
N VAL A 274 7.10 -17.61 -17.98
CA VAL A 274 6.71 -18.50 -16.88
C VAL A 274 5.20 -18.65 -16.78
N THR A 275 4.73 -19.69 -16.09
CA THR A 275 3.30 -19.83 -15.76
C THR A 275 2.84 -18.71 -14.80
N ARG A 276 1.52 -18.46 -14.77
CA ARG A 276 0.92 -17.46 -13.87
C ARG A 276 1.30 -17.67 -12.41
N GLU A 277 1.26 -18.92 -11.94
CA GLU A 277 1.60 -19.28 -10.57
C GLU A 277 3.06 -18.90 -10.24
N VAL A 278 3.97 -19.15 -11.17
CA VAL A 278 5.39 -18.80 -11.03
C VAL A 278 5.59 -17.29 -11.05
N ALA A 279 4.90 -16.55 -11.93
CA ALA A 279 4.97 -15.09 -11.97
C ALA A 279 4.45 -14.46 -10.66
N GLU A 280 3.33 -14.97 -10.11
CA GLU A 280 2.79 -14.52 -8.82
C GLU A 280 3.76 -14.77 -7.65
N TYR A 281 4.44 -15.92 -7.65
CA TYR A 281 5.47 -16.24 -6.65
C TYR A 281 6.63 -15.24 -6.69
N VAL A 282 7.11 -14.92 -7.89
CA VAL A 282 8.21 -13.96 -8.08
C VAL A 282 7.80 -12.53 -7.66
N LEU A 283 6.54 -12.14 -7.89
CA LEU A 283 6.04 -10.81 -7.51
C LEU A 283 5.84 -10.62 -6.01
N LYS A 284 5.50 -11.69 -5.28
CA LYS A 284 5.30 -11.64 -3.82
C LYS A 284 6.59 -11.39 -3.04
N ASP A 285 7.74 -11.77 -3.60
CA ASP A 285 9.02 -11.74 -2.90
C ASP A 285 10.12 -11.18 -3.82
N ARG A 286 10.03 -9.86 -4.07
CA ARG A 286 10.92 -9.13 -4.99
C ARG A 286 12.40 -9.19 -4.59
N ASP A 287 12.72 -9.40 -3.32
CA ASP A 287 14.11 -9.46 -2.83
C ASP A 287 14.84 -10.74 -3.28
N LYS A 288 14.12 -11.80 -3.63
CA LYS A 288 14.71 -13.04 -4.20
C LYS A 288 15.21 -12.89 -5.64
N LEU A 289 14.94 -11.75 -6.29
CA LEU A 289 15.41 -11.42 -7.64
C LEU A 289 16.80 -10.73 -7.66
N LYS A 290 17.48 -10.58 -6.52
CA LYS A 290 18.85 -10.03 -6.51
C LYS A 290 19.84 -11.01 -7.16
N LEU A 291 20.99 -10.46 -7.61
CA LEU A 291 22.11 -11.25 -8.16
C LEU A 291 22.47 -12.42 -7.25
N GLY A 292 22.66 -13.58 -7.86
CA GLY A 292 22.89 -14.84 -7.15
C GLY A 292 21.82 -15.87 -7.49
N GLY A 293 21.90 -17.03 -6.84
CA GLY A 293 20.94 -18.10 -7.05
C GLY A 293 20.86 -19.02 -5.86
N ASN A 294 19.73 -19.71 -5.74
CA ASN A 294 19.52 -20.72 -4.72
C ASN A 294 19.86 -22.09 -5.30
N ARG A 295 20.56 -22.91 -4.51
CA ARG A 295 20.77 -24.31 -4.86
C ARG A 295 19.45 -25.05 -4.62
N GLN A 296 18.94 -25.69 -5.66
CA GLN A 296 17.69 -26.45 -5.62
C GLN A 296 17.74 -27.64 -6.59
N GLU A 297 16.91 -28.65 -6.32
CA GLU A 297 16.74 -29.76 -7.25
C GLU A 297 15.88 -29.33 -8.44
N VAL A 298 16.31 -29.68 -9.65
CA VAL A 298 15.63 -29.32 -10.89
C VAL A 298 15.70 -30.46 -11.90
N SER A 299 14.68 -30.57 -12.76
CA SER A 299 14.74 -31.38 -13.97
C SER A 299 14.92 -30.46 -15.17
N VAL A 300 16.01 -30.64 -15.90
CA VAL A 300 16.35 -29.85 -17.09
C VAL A 300 15.98 -30.65 -18.33
N LEU A 301 15.26 -30.02 -19.25
CA LEU A 301 14.86 -30.57 -20.55
C LEU A 301 15.49 -29.74 -21.66
N PHE A 302 16.19 -30.42 -22.57
CA PHE A 302 16.64 -29.87 -23.84
C PHE A 302 15.87 -30.54 -24.97
N CYS A 303 15.39 -29.76 -25.92
CA CYS A 303 14.74 -30.24 -27.15
C CYS A 303 15.36 -29.52 -28.34
N ASP A 304 15.92 -30.25 -29.30
CA ASP A 304 16.61 -29.67 -30.47
C ASP A 304 16.03 -30.23 -31.77
N ILE A 305 15.98 -29.39 -32.81
CA ILE A 305 15.53 -29.81 -34.14
C ILE A 305 16.65 -30.61 -34.82
N ARG A 306 16.27 -31.72 -35.46
CA ARG A 306 17.18 -32.56 -36.22
C ARG A 306 17.32 -32.02 -37.64
N GLY A 307 18.57 -31.91 -38.09
CA GLY A 307 18.88 -31.46 -39.45
C GLY A 307 18.49 -30.00 -39.70
N PHE A 308 18.44 -29.15 -38.67
CA PHE A 308 18.02 -27.76 -38.81
C PHE A 308 18.83 -26.96 -39.82
N THR A 309 20.14 -27.20 -39.90
CA THR A 309 20.99 -26.60 -40.95
C THR A 309 20.48 -26.90 -42.36
N THR A 310 20.01 -28.12 -42.62
CA THR A 310 19.43 -28.50 -43.91
C THR A 310 18.09 -27.80 -44.14
N LEU A 311 17.25 -27.70 -43.10
CA LEU A 311 16.01 -26.93 -43.16
C LEU A 311 16.25 -25.45 -43.49
N THR A 312 17.35 -24.85 -43.00
CA THR A 312 17.66 -23.44 -43.29
C THR A 312 18.11 -23.19 -44.73
N GLU A 313 18.57 -24.22 -45.45
CA GLU A 313 18.94 -24.13 -46.87
C GLU A 313 17.74 -24.29 -47.81
N GLU A 314 16.69 -25.01 -47.38
CA GLU A 314 15.49 -25.26 -48.19
C GLU A 314 14.42 -24.16 -48.08
N TYR A 315 14.42 -23.39 -46.98
CA TYR A 315 13.42 -22.37 -46.71
C TYR A 315 13.91 -20.96 -47.04
N ALA A 316 13.00 -20.10 -47.52
CA ALA A 316 13.21 -18.66 -47.45
C ALA A 316 13.27 -18.22 -45.96
N PRO A 317 14.11 -17.23 -45.60
CA PRO A 317 14.29 -16.81 -44.20
C PRO A 317 12.97 -16.46 -43.48
N GLU A 318 12.05 -15.79 -44.17
CA GLU A 318 10.75 -15.39 -43.61
C GLU A 318 9.85 -16.59 -43.30
N ASP A 319 9.84 -17.59 -44.19
CA ASP A 319 9.07 -18.82 -44.01
C ASP A 319 9.65 -19.69 -42.89
N LEU A 320 10.98 -19.71 -42.74
CA LEU A 320 11.66 -20.39 -41.64
C LEU A 320 11.30 -19.78 -40.29
N VAL A 321 11.26 -18.45 -40.19
CA VAL A 321 10.84 -17.77 -38.94
C VAL A 321 9.39 -18.09 -38.61
N GLY A 322 8.50 -18.14 -39.60
CA GLY A 322 7.11 -18.58 -39.43
C GLY A 322 7.02 -20.01 -38.89
N LEU A 323 7.76 -20.94 -39.49
CA LEU A 323 7.86 -22.34 -39.07
C LEU A 323 8.35 -22.46 -37.63
N LEU A 324 9.45 -21.78 -37.29
CA LEU A 324 10.04 -21.78 -35.95
C LEU A 324 9.07 -21.24 -34.91
N ASN A 325 8.37 -20.14 -35.20
CA ASN A 325 7.40 -19.57 -34.26
C ASN A 325 6.22 -20.52 -34.00
N GLU A 326 5.71 -21.22 -35.03
CA GLU A 326 4.67 -22.24 -34.82
C GLU A 326 5.21 -23.44 -34.02
N TYR A 327 6.40 -23.93 -34.36
CA TYR A 327 7.07 -25.01 -33.64
C TYR A 327 7.30 -24.66 -32.16
N PHE A 328 7.93 -23.52 -31.87
CA PHE A 328 8.18 -23.07 -30.50
C PHE A 328 6.89 -22.87 -29.73
N SER A 329 5.84 -22.34 -30.35
CA SER A 329 4.53 -22.19 -29.72
C SER A 329 3.96 -23.54 -29.25
N LEU A 330 4.14 -24.60 -30.06
CA LEU A 330 3.72 -25.95 -29.69
C LEU A 330 4.56 -26.51 -28.53
N MET A 331 5.88 -26.40 -28.61
CA MET A 331 6.78 -26.92 -27.57
C MET A 331 6.55 -26.21 -26.22
N VAL A 332 6.52 -24.88 -26.22
CA VAL A 332 6.30 -24.05 -25.03
C VAL A 332 4.95 -24.35 -24.38
N ARG A 333 3.90 -24.56 -25.18
CA ARG A 333 2.59 -24.94 -24.64
C ARG A 333 2.67 -26.21 -23.82
N GLU A 334 3.37 -27.24 -24.29
CA GLU A 334 3.48 -28.51 -23.56
C GLU A 334 4.37 -28.40 -22.31
N ILE A 335 5.39 -27.52 -22.32
CA ILE A 335 6.15 -27.16 -21.11
C ILE A 335 5.22 -26.55 -20.07
N PHE A 336 4.44 -25.54 -20.46
CA PHE A 336 3.56 -24.80 -19.56
C PHE A 336 2.37 -25.63 -19.06
N ASN A 337 1.84 -26.55 -19.89
CA ASN A 337 0.81 -27.50 -19.48
C ASN A 337 1.27 -28.38 -18.30
N GLN A 338 2.56 -28.69 -18.24
CA GLN A 338 3.19 -29.42 -17.14
C GLN A 338 3.87 -28.49 -16.12
N GLN A 339 3.54 -27.20 -16.16
CA GLN A 339 4.04 -26.17 -15.25
C GLN A 339 5.58 -26.07 -15.20
N GLY A 340 6.24 -26.38 -16.33
CA GLY A 340 7.64 -26.06 -16.53
C GLY A 340 7.84 -24.57 -16.82
N THR A 341 9.08 -24.14 -16.66
CA THR A 341 9.55 -22.79 -16.99
C THR A 341 10.38 -22.87 -18.26
N LEU A 342 10.11 -21.99 -19.23
CA LEU A 342 11.00 -21.81 -20.38
C LEU A 342 12.21 -21.02 -19.91
N ASP A 343 13.40 -21.58 -20.04
CA ASP A 343 14.66 -20.90 -19.69
C ASP A 343 15.06 -19.98 -20.84
N LYS A 344 15.33 -20.55 -22.01
CA LYS A 344 15.67 -19.81 -23.24
C LYS A 344 15.51 -20.66 -24.50
N PHE A 345 15.52 -19.96 -25.63
CA PHE A 345 15.77 -20.55 -26.94
C PHE A 345 17.26 -20.45 -27.28
N ILE A 346 17.83 -21.52 -27.83
CA ILE A 346 19.24 -21.60 -28.24
C ILE A 346 19.25 -21.97 -29.72
N GLY A 347 19.13 -20.97 -30.60
CA GLY A 347 18.90 -21.22 -32.03
C GLY A 347 17.55 -21.91 -32.23
N ASP A 348 17.58 -23.16 -32.70
CA ASP A 348 16.45 -24.07 -32.90
C ASP A 348 16.13 -24.95 -31.68
N ALA A 349 16.99 -24.93 -30.66
CA ALA A 349 16.79 -25.68 -29.43
C ALA A 349 15.97 -24.91 -28.39
N VAL A 350 15.22 -25.67 -27.58
CA VAL A 350 14.43 -25.22 -26.43
C VAL A 350 15.07 -25.77 -25.17
N MET A 351 15.39 -24.89 -24.22
CA MET A 351 15.78 -25.26 -22.86
C MET A 351 14.65 -24.93 -21.90
N ALA A 352 14.22 -25.93 -21.14
CA ALA A 352 13.17 -25.80 -20.13
C ALA A 352 13.59 -26.41 -18.81
N VAL A 353 13.03 -25.89 -17.72
CA VAL A 353 13.34 -26.34 -16.37
C VAL A 353 12.05 -26.60 -15.60
N PHE A 354 12.02 -27.73 -14.89
CA PHE A 354 11.01 -28.08 -13.91
C PHE A 354 11.69 -28.04 -12.54
N GLY A 355 11.05 -27.37 -11.59
CA GLY A 355 11.59 -27.19 -10.24
C GLY A 355 12.26 -25.84 -9.98
N ALA A 356 12.23 -24.93 -10.97
CA ALA A 356 12.67 -23.55 -10.84
C ALA A 356 11.58 -22.58 -11.35
N PRO A 357 11.24 -21.51 -10.62
CA PRO A 357 11.73 -21.12 -9.29
C PRO A 357 11.05 -21.85 -8.11
N ILE A 358 10.13 -22.78 -8.39
CA ILE A 358 9.41 -23.56 -7.37
C ILE A 358 9.69 -25.04 -7.60
N THR A 359 10.38 -25.68 -6.65
CA THR A 359 10.67 -27.12 -6.65
C THR A 359 9.47 -27.94 -6.22
N ARG A 360 9.21 -29.05 -6.92
CA ARG A 360 8.15 -30.02 -6.56
C ARG A 360 8.68 -31.46 -6.69
N ALA A 361 8.15 -32.36 -5.86
CA ALA A 361 8.59 -33.75 -5.85
C ALA A 361 8.36 -34.47 -7.21
N ASP A 362 7.36 -34.04 -7.97
CA ASP A 362 6.97 -34.61 -9.26
C ASP A 362 7.63 -33.92 -10.47
N ASP A 363 8.62 -33.03 -10.27
CA ASP A 363 9.35 -32.35 -11.36
C ASP A 363 9.84 -33.30 -12.48
N PRO A 364 10.45 -34.46 -12.19
CA PRO A 364 10.90 -35.38 -13.23
C PRO A 364 9.75 -36.00 -14.02
N LEU A 365 8.62 -36.30 -13.36
CA LEU A 365 7.44 -36.84 -14.02
C LEU A 365 6.84 -35.80 -14.97
N ARG A 366 6.73 -34.55 -14.51
CA ARG A 366 6.23 -33.43 -15.32
C ARG A 366 7.12 -33.15 -16.52
N ALA A 367 8.45 -33.24 -16.35
CA ALA A 367 9.40 -33.11 -17.46
C ALA A 367 9.21 -34.21 -18.52
N VAL A 368 9.04 -35.47 -18.10
CA VAL A 368 8.78 -36.60 -19.02
C VAL A 368 7.42 -36.46 -19.71
N ARG A 369 6.36 -36.07 -18.97
CA ARG A 369 5.03 -35.80 -19.55
C ARG A 369 5.08 -34.67 -20.57
N ALA A 370 5.86 -33.61 -20.31
CA ALA A 370 6.04 -32.52 -21.25
C ALA A 370 6.74 -33.00 -22.52
N ALA A 371 7.80 -33.81 -22.39
CA ALA A 371 8.49 -34.39 -23.54
C ALA A 371 7.58 -35.28 -24.40
N LEU A 372 6.77 -36.14 -23.78
CA LEU A 372 5.77 -36.94 -24.49
C LEU A 372 4.69 -36.07 -25.16
N GLY A 373 4.21 -35.03 -24.46
CA GLY A 373 3.30 -34.04 -25.02
C GLY A 373 3.88 -33.32 -26.25
N MET A 374 5.14 -32.90 -26.18
CA MET A 374 5.88 -32.29 -27.28
C MET A 374 5.95 -33.21 -28.50
N ARG A 375 6.28 -34.49 -28.29
CA ARG A 375 6.31 -35.52 -29.35
C ARG A 375 4.96 -35.68 -30.03
N HIS A 376 3.89 -35.79 -29.24
CA HIS A 376 2.52 -35.87 -29.76
C HIS A 376 2.13 -34.62 -30.56
N ALA A 377 2.43 -33.43 -30.04
CA ALA A 377 2.15 -32.16 -30.71
C ALA A 377 2.94 -32.04 -32.03
N LEU A 378 4.20 -32.46 -32.04
CA LEU A 378 5.05 -32.48 -33.23
C LEU A 378 4.53 -33.45 -34.29
N LYS A 379 4.06 -34.64 -33.90
CA LYS A 379 3.43 -35.60 -34.83
C LYS A 379 2.21 -35.00 -35.51
N ALA A 380 1.34 -34.34 -34.74
CA ALA A 380 0.17 -33.65 -35.28
C ALA A 380 0.55 -32.47 -36.20
N PHE A 381 1.63 -31.74 -35.88
CA PHE A 381 2.17 -30.69 -36.72
C PHE A 381 2.72 -31.24 -38.05
N ASN A 382 3.53 -32.29 -38.00
CA ASN A 382 4.09 -32.93 -39.19
C ASN A 382 3.00 -33.49 -40.12
N LEU A 383 1.92 -34.05 -39.57
CA LEU A 383 0.77 -34.48 -40.39
C LEU A 383 0.15 -33.31 -41.18
N ARG A 384 0.11 -32.10 -40.61
CA ARG A 384 -0.33 -30.89 -41.34
C ARG A 384 0.70 -30.46 -42.38
N GLN A 385 1.99 -30.48 -42.04
CA GLN A 385 3.08 -30.15 -42.96
C GLN A 385 3.06 -31.05 -44.20
N THR A 386 2.94 -32.38 -44.01
CA THR A 386 2.85 -33.34 -45.13
C THR A 386 1.63 -33.07 -46.02
N ARG A 387 0.46 -32.77 -45.44
CA ARG A 387 -0.74 -32.41 -46.21
C ARG A 387 -0.57 -31.12 -47.01
N ALA A 388 0.23 -30.20 -46.50
CA ALA A 388 0.60 -28.95 -47.15
C ALA A 388 1.84 -29.08 -48.07
N GLN A 389 2.35 -30.29 -48.30
CA GLN A 389 3.58 -30.57 -49.08
C GLN A 389 4.81 -29.81 -48.57
N LYS A 390 4.90 -29.58 -47.26
CA LYS A 390 6.05 -28.95 -46.61
C LYS A 390 6.91 -30.00 -45.89
N PRO A 391 8.24 -29.77 -45.76
CA PRO A 391 9.12 -30.60 -44.95
C PRO A 391 8.62 -30.79 -43.52
N THR A 392 8.80 -32.00 -43.00
CA THR A 392 8.53 -32.36 -41.61
C THR A 392 9.73 -32.05 -40.72
N VAL A 393 9.47 -31.81 -39.44
CA VAL A 393 10.49 -31.50 -38.44
C VAL A 393 10.65 -32.70 -37.51
N GLU A 394 11.87 -33.11 -37.23
CA GLU A 394 12.16 -34.14 -36.23
C GLU A 394 12.91 -33.50 -35.06
N THR A 395 12.70 -34.02 -33.84
CA THR A 395 13.36 -33.50 -32.64
C THR A 395 13.95 -34.60 -31.78
N GLY A 396 15.02 -34.26 -31.07
CA GLY A 396 15.60 -35.04 -29.99
C GLY A 396 15.38 -34.36 -28.64
N ILE A 397 15.07 -35.13 -27.60
CA ILE A 397 14.83 -34.61 -26.25
C ILE A 397 15.76 -35.31 -25.24
N GLY A 398 16.45 -34.52 -24.44
CA GLY A 398 17.29 -34.99 -23.33
C GLY A 398 16.80 -34.42 -22.00
N ILE A 399 16.64 -35.27 -20.98
CA ILE A 399 16.18 -34.87 -19.65
C ILE A 399 17.16 -35.37 -18.58
N CYS A 400 17.55 -34.49 -17.66
CA CYS A 400 18.35 -34.86 -16.50
C CYS A 400 17.81 -34.20 -15.24
N HIS A 401 17.92 -34.87 -14.10
CA HIS A 401 17.52 -34.33 -12.80
C HIS A 401 18.72 -34.20 -11.86
N GLY A 402 18.76 -33.11 -11.07
CA GLY A 402 19.71 -33.02 -9.96
C GLY A 402 19.80 -31.62 -9.37
N GLU A 403 20.75 -31.44 -8.46
CA GLU A 403 21.02 -30.14 -7.86
C GLU A 403 21.66 -29.18 -8.88
N ALA A 404 21.08 -27.99 -8.99
CA ALA A 404 21.64 -26.88 -9.75
C ALA A 404 21.42 -25.56 -9.01
N VAL A 405 22.14 -24.53 -9.41
CA VAL A 405 21.93 -23.16 -8.94
C VAL A 405 20.98 -22.48 -9.90
N SER A 406 19.85 -21.99 -9.41
CA SER A 406 18.89 -21.21 -10.18
C SER A 406 18.83 -19.79 -9.65
N GLY A 407 18.92 -18.81 -10.55
CA GLY A 407 18.84 -17.41 -10.19
C GLY A 407 19.24 -16.47 -11.30
N ASN A 408 19.39 -15.19 -10.96
CA ASN A 408 19.81 -14.16 -11.89
C ASN A 408 21.34 -14.18 -12.01
N ILE A 409 21.82 -14.57 -13.19
CA ILE A 409 23.24 -14.72 -13.50
C ILE A 409 23.61 -13.76 -14.63
N GLY A 410 24.76 -13.09 -14.51
CA GLY A 410 25.21 -12.07 -15.45
C GLY A 410 25.88 -10.89 -14.74
N SER A 411 25.84 -9.72 -15.36
CA SER A 411 26.26 -8.44 -14.75
C SER A 411 25.04 -7.64 -14.27
N GLU A 412 25.25 -6.59 -13.48
CA GLU A 412 24.15 -5.69 -13.08
C GLU A 412 23.41 -5.06 -14.27
N GLU A 413 24.11 -4.88 -15.40
CA GLU A 413 23.57 -4.28 -16.63
C GLU A 413 22.85 -5.31 -17.52
N ARG A 414 23.19 -6.60 -17.41
CA ARG A 414 22.55 -7.70 -18.13
C ARG A 414 22.45 -8.93 -17.23
N MET A 415 21.26 -9.14 -16.69
CA MET A 415 20.91 -10.33 -15.91
C MET A 415 20.01 -11.24 -16.73
N GLU A 416 20.25 -12.54 -16.64
CA GLU A 416 19.38 -13.57 -17.19
C GLU A 416 19.04 -14.55 -16.07
N PHE A 417 17.74 -14.80 -15.85
CA PHE A 417 17.33 -15.87 -14.93
C PHE A 417 17.61 -17.20 -15.63
N THR A 418 18.51 -18.00 -15.08
CA THR A 418 18.84 -19.29 -15.67
C THR A 418 19.28 -20.30 -14.62
N VAL A 419 19.47 -21.54 -15.05
CA VAL A 419 19.95 -22.63 -14.21
C VAL A 419 21.35 -23.04 -14.64
N ILE A 420 22.26 -23.15 -13.66
CA ILE A 420 23.63 -23.62 -13.87
C ILE A 420 23.91 -24.81 -12.96
N GLY A 421 24.36 -25.90 -13.57
CA GLY A 421 24.78 -27.08 -12.84
C GLY A 421 25.05 -28.25 -13.77
N ASP A 422 25.51 -29.35 -13.18
CA ASP A 422 25.75 -30.60 -13.89
C ASP A 422 24.53 -31.13 -14.66
N PRO A 423 23.28 -31.05 -14.15
CA PRO A 423 22.11 -31.52 -14.87
C PRO A 423 21.92 -30.85 -16.24
N VAL A 424 22.31 -29.58 -16.38
CA VAL A 424 22.20 -28.83 -17.65
C VAL A 424 23.10 -29.44 -18.72
N ASN A 425 24.37 -29.70 -18.37
CA ASN A 425 25.34 -30.29 -19.28
C ASN A 425 24.96 -31.73 -19.66
N ILE A 426 24.44 -32.51 -18.71
CA ILE A 426 24.01 -33.88 -18.95
C ILE A 426 22.77 -33.90 -19.85
N ALA A 427 21.76 -33.07 -19.58
CA ALA A 427 20.54 -33.01 -20.39
C ALA A 427 20.84 -32.63 -21.85
N SER A 428 21.68 -31.62 -22.08
CA SER A 428 22.13 -31.25 -23.44
C SER A 428 22.91 -32.39 -24.13
N ARG A 429 23.74 -33.13 -23.39
CA ARG A 429 24.45 -34.28 -23.95
C ARG A 429 23.50 -35.44 -24.30
N LEU A 430 22.54 -35.74 -23.44
CA LEU A 430 21.50 -36.76 -23.69
C LEU A 430 20.67 -36.40 -24.92
N GLU A 431 20.28 -35.13 -25.05
CA GLU A 431 19.61 -34.64 -26.25
C GLU A 431 20.45 -34.98 -27.48
N GLY A 432 21.73 -34.60 -27.50
CA GLY A 432 22.62 -34.86 -28.64
C GLY A 432 22.81 -36.35 -28.97
N LEU A 433 22.72 -37.25 -27.98
CA LEU A 433 22.80 -38.70 -28.19
C LEU A 433 21.56 -39.30 -28.86
N THR A 434 20.41 -38.61 -28.82
CA THR A 434 19.22 -39.06 -29.57
C THR A 434 19.45 -39.05 -31.10
N LYS A 435 20.55 -38.45 -31.60
CA LYS A 435 20.94 -38.50 -33.04
C LYS A 435 21.34 -39.90 -33.51
N VAL A 436 21.87 -40.72 -32.61
CA VAL A 436 22.39 -42.07 -32.90
C VAL A 436 21.64 -43.16 -32.14
N SER A 437 20.56 -42.79 -31.45
CA SER A 437 19.69 -43.68 -30.69
C SER A 437 18.38 -43.91 -31.45
N ASP A 438 17.80 -45.09 -31.27
CA ASP A 438 16.45 -45.39 -31.75
C ASP A 438 15.38 -44.59 -30.97
N PHE A 439 15.72 -44.12 -29.76
CA PHE A 439 14.83 -43.34 -28.90
C PHE A 439 15.00 -41.84 -29.09
N LYS A 440 13.87 -41.13 -29.20
CA LYS A 440 13.82 -39.66 -29.34
C LYS A 440 13.76 -38.91 -28.01
N ILE A 441 13.52 -39.62 -26.91
CA ILE A 441 13.59 -39.10 -25.55
C ILE A 441 14.60 -39.93 -24.77
N LEU A 442 15.67 -39.27 -24.31
CA LEU A 442 16.69 -39.87 -23.45
C LEU A 442 16.71 -39.23 -22.08
N ILE A 443 16.84 -40.07 -21.05
CA ILE A 443 16.90 -39.67 -19.65
C ILE A 443 18.11 -40.31 -18.95
N ASP A 444 18.61 -39.68 -17.89
CA ASP A 444 19.64 -40.29 -17.04
C ASP A 444 19.05 -41.16 -15.91
N GLU A 445 19.93 -41.82 -15.16
CA GLU A 445 19.56 -42.65 -14.01
C GLU A 445 18.74 -41.89 -12.96
N THR A 446 19.01 -40.60 -12.74
CA THR A 446 18.31 -39.82 -11.71
C THR A 446 16.83 -39.62 -12.05
N VAL A 447 16.53 -39.31 -13.31
CA VAL A 447 15.14 -39.23 -13.80
C VAL A 447 14.52 -40.62 -13.79
N PHE A 448 15.20 -41.63 -14.33
CA PHE A 448 14.71 -43.02 -14.39
C PHE A 448 14.22 -43.52 -13.02
N GLN A 449 15.01 -43.35 -11.96
CA GLN A 449 14.64 -43.83 -10.63
C GLN A 449 13.31 -43.24 -10.11
N ARG A 450 12.96 -42.03 -10.56
CA ARG A 450 11.76 -41.31 -10.13
C ARG A 450 10.56 -41.57 -11.04
N VAL A 451 10.78 -41.95 -12.31
CA VAL A 451 9.72 -42.11 -13.31
C VAL A 451 9.40 -43.57 -13.67
N LYS A 452 10.27 -44.53 -13.33
CA LYS A 452 10.13 -45.97 -13.68
C LYS A 452 8.84 -46.66 -13.21
N GLY A 453 8.12 -46.07 -12.25
CA GLY A 453 6.82 -46.58 -11.79
C GLY A 453 5.64 -46.16 -12.66
N GLU A 454 5.82 -45.12 -13.50
CA GLU A 454 4.76 -44.56 -14.34
C GLU A 454 5.04 -44.70 -15.84
N PHE A 455 6.32 -44.80 -16.24
CA PHE A 455 6.74 -44.86 -17.64
C PHE A 455 7.60 -46.08 -17.89
N GLU A 456 7.41 -46.70 -19.05
CA GLU A 456 8.35 -47.69 -19.56
C GLU A 456 9.69 -47.00 -19.88
N CYS A 457 10.79 -47.64 -19.49
CA CYS A 457 12.14 -47.12 -19.67
C CYS A 457 13.06 -48.26 -20.11
N VAL A 458 13.77 -48.06 -21.21
CA VAL A 458 14.68 -49.06 -21.79
C VAL A 458 16.12 -48.63 -21.51
N PHE A 459 16.91 -49.49 -20.89
CA PHE A 459 18.33 -49.19 -20.70
C PHE A 459 19.08 -49.28 -22.03
N ILE A 460 19.79 -48.20 -22.41
CA ILE A 460 20.48 -48.08 -23.70
C ILE A 460 21.97 -48.32 -23.54
N GLY A 461 22.55 -47.88 -22.43
CA GLY A 461 23.98 -48.01 -22.18
C GLY A 461 24.49 -47.00 -21.18
N GLU A 462 25.82 -46.88 -21.12
CA GLU A 462 26.51 -45.92 -20.27
C GLU A 462 27.45 -45.05 -21.11
N GLU A 463 27.43 -43.74 -20.88
CA GLU A 463 28.27 -42.79 -21.59
C GLU A 463 29.16 -42.02 -20.62
N GLN A 464 30.41 -41.77 -21.02
CA GLN A 464 31.31 -40.90 -20.27
C GLN A 464 31.07 -39.44 -20.62
N VAL A 465 30.54 -38.66 -19.67
CA VAL A 465 30.36 -37.21 -19.85
C VAL A 465 31.71 -36.51 -19.70
N LYS A 466 32.06 -35.68 -20.69
CA LYS A 466 33.31 -34.91 -20.71
C LYS A 466 33.44 -34.08 -19.44
N GLY A 467 34.50 -34.30 -18.66
CA GLY A 467 34.74 -33.63 -17.37
C GLY A 467 34.33 -34.42 -16.13
N LYS A 468 33.76 -35.63 -16.26
CA LYS A 468 33.43 -36.51 -15.12
C LYS A 468 34.17 -37.85 -15.16
N ARG A 469 34.43 -38.40 -13.95
CA ARG A 469 35.04 -39.74 -13.75
C ARG A 469 34.02 -40.88 -13.74
N ARG A 470 32.73 -40.60 -13.53
CA ARG A 470 31.65 -41.60 -13.50
C ARG A 470 30.91 -41.66 -14.83
N LEU A 471 30.59 -42.87 -15.26
CA LEU A 471 29.69 -43.13 -16.37
C LEU A 471 28.26 -42.75 -15.96
N VAL A 472 27.52 -42.16 -16.89
CA VAL A 472 26.09 -41.87 -16.71
C VAL A 472 25.31 -42.94 -17.44
N LYS A 473 24.42 -43.64 -16.72
CA LYS A 473 23.49 -44.59 -17.33
C LYS A 473 22.39 -43.85 -18.07
N ILE A 474 22.10 -44.32 -19.28
CA ILE A 474 21.15 -43.71 -20.19
C ILE A 474 19.98 -44.66 -20.39
N TYR A 475 18.78 -44.10 -20.32
CA TYR A 475 17.53 -44.80 -20.57
C TYR A 475 16.75 -44.09 -21.67
N GLY A 476 16.13 -44.84 -22.56
CA GLY A 476 15.17 -44.36 -23.54
C GLY A 476 13.76 -44.48 -23.03
N ILE A 477 12.93 -43.47 -23.33
CA ILE A 477 11.49 -43.56 -23.14
C ILE A 477 10.88 -43.88 -24.51
N PRO A 478 10.18 -45.02 -24.66
CA PRO A 478 9.45 -45.34 -25.88
C PRO A 478 8.41 -44.25 -26.18
N ASP A 479 8.27 -43.89 -27.45
CA ASP A 479 7.15 -43.07 -27.89
C ASP A 479 5.92 -43.99 -27.92
N PRO A 480 4.87 -43.77 -27.10
CA PRO A 480 3.71 -44.67 -27.02
C PRO A 480 2.88 -44.72 -28.32
N LEU A 481 3.30 -43.97 -29.36
CA LEU A 481 2.63 -43.88 -30.65
C LEU A 481 3.47 -44.40 -31.83
N ASP A 482 4.66 -44.97 -31.59
CA ASP A 482 5.50 -45.61 -32.62
C ASP A 482 5.24 -47.12 -32.75
#